data_AF-A0A379F0D8-F1
#
_entry.id   AF-A0A379F0D8-F1
#
_cell.length_a   1.000
_cell.length_b   1.000
_cell.length_c   1.000
_cell.angle_alpha   90.00
_cell.angle_beta   90.00
_cell.angle_gamma   90.00
#
_symmetry.space_group_name_H-M   'P 1'
#
loop_
_entity.id
_entity.type
_entity.pdbx_description
1 polymer ?
#
loop_
_entity_poly.entity_id
_entity_poly.type
_entity_poly.pdbx_seq_one_letter_code
_entity_poly.pdbx_strand_id
1 'polypeptide(L)'
;MMKKLRLIQLVLLFLFTIGAYSAGPISGYFRIKNAYTRADKKQYVQVTGKYRAQPNQTAEAVKTQPGSVIQLDAEWDNTKNIYTIKTLRSQGVDVVNDYLLKAIDMVKNKINQKLHDNLGNGNFYTMAKSEFDGVFAQWDLDMHLKEVTTQNGENAFYMYATVPSMQPIVDTYRRASGLLSIFYPSLLPQIDNAFASYPDILAGLKANKADVVWKAMEKYAVQALEGRFGTSSDLVILVKSYVDAGRVNHGHTYYLMEGALDRVTENGNAVNKYREGDALFNFCNNNSTAWYGPELPVVGEAAKWIIEPVGESSNNYFGVTTADKMKGKNNKYFTTLYTDFPMKIIDNINAYVVESVGTIGEEKGYAKCTKIASQGEIIPAQTPIILELETTQSNANRLLPIASSNTISTNNILKAIFFDEVKTTVETNGKTIRVFNINPNTSVRNPLGFYRYRGTTVKGNKAFLLVDANTSGAKLDGYDMENEETTAGIEEVATPKTNNETVYYDLQGRRVEKPNRGIYIVNGKKVIIK
;
A
#
# COMPACT_ATOMS: atom_id res chain seq x y z
N MET A 1 32.40 -37.46 27.08
CA MET A 1 31.87 -38.23 25.93
C MET A 1 31.12 -37.25 25.04
N MET A 2 31.87 -36.59 24.14
CA MET A 2 31.67 -36.59 22.67
C MET A 2 30.48 -35.71 22.23
N LYS A 3 30.68 -34.42 21.93
CA LYS A 3 31.29 -33.80 20.72
C LYS A 3 30.39 -33.87 19.47
N LYS A 4 30.13 -32.67 18.90
CA LYS A 4 29.67 -32.33 17.52
C LYS A 4 28.15 -32.45 17.31
N LEU A 5 27.36 -31.41 16.97
CA LEU A 5 27.55 -30.35 15.98
C LEU A 5 26.85 -29.03 16.41
N ARG A 6 27.61 -27.94 16.51
CA ARG A 6 27.21 -26.59 16.05
C ARG A 6 27.57 -26.49 14.56
N LEU A 7 26.99 -25.52 13.83
CA LEU A 7 26.95 -25.31 12.36
C LEU A 7 25.84 -26.17 11.72
N ILE A 8 24.75 -25.63 11.17
CA ILE A 8 24.68 -24.58 10.16
C ILE A 8 23.50 -23.63 10.46
N GLN A 9 23.86 -22.42 10.88
CA GLN A 9 23.00 -21.23 10.93
C GLN A 9 23.52 -20.20 9.90
N LEU A 10 24.13 -20.67 8.80
CA LEU A 10 24.76 -19.85 7.76
C LEU A 10 24.76 -20.63 6.44
N VAL A 11 23.60 -20.70 5.76
CA VAL A 11 23.46 -20.55 4.29
C VAL A 11 22.03 -20.07 4.04
N LEU A 12 21.77 -18.83 4.41
CA LEU A 12 20.74 -18.02 3.79
C LEU A 12 21.55 -17.07 2.90
N LEU A 13 21.85 -17.51 1.68
CA LEU A 13 22.20 -16.70 0.51
C LEU A 13 22.63 -17.65 -0.63
N PHE A 14 22.24 -17.30 -1.85
CA PHE A 14 22.55 -17.96 -3.13
C PHE A 14 21.73 -19.20 -3.47
N LEU A 15 20.55 -18.97 -4.05
CA LEU A 15 20.18 -19.37 -5.42
C LEU A 15 18.67 -19.14 -5.58
N PHE A 16 18.24 -17.92 -5.92
CA PHE A 16 17.03 -17.80 -6.74
C PHE A 16 17.46 -18.00 -8.20
N THR A 17 17.95 -19.20 -8.51
CA THR A 17 17.76 -19.76 -9.84
C THR A 17 16.33 -20.29 -9.84
N ILE A 18 15.47 -19.63 -10.60
CA ILE A 18 14.14 -20.14 -10.91
C ILE A 18 14.36 -21.42 -11.73
N GLY A 19 14.46 -22.55 -11.03
CA GLY A 19 14.77 -23.86 -11.60
C GLY A 19 14.14 -24.93 -10.72
N ALA A 20 13.11 -25.58 -11.26
CA ALA A 20 12.35 -26.69 -10.66
C ALA A 20 11.78 -26.38 -9.26
N TYR A 21 10.60 -25.74 -9.21
CA TYR A 21 9.86 -25.53 -7.97
C TYR A 21 9.42 -26.88 -7.36
N SER A 22 9.89 -27.15 -6.15
CA SER A 22 9.12 -27.87 -5.15
C SER A 22 7.85 -27.06 -4.87
N ALA A 23 6.66 -27.67 -4.96
CA ALA A 23 5.36 -27.03 -4.74
C ALA A 23 5.19 -26.57 -3.27
N GLY A 24 5.83 -25.45 -2.93
CA GLY A 24 5.73 -24.77 -1.64
C GLY A 24 4.95 -23.45 -1.75
N PRO A 25 4.53 -22.86 -0.62
CA PRO A 25 3.81 -21.58 -0.61
C PRO A 25 4.66 -20.46 -1.22
N ILE A 26 3.98 -19.50 -1.87
CA ILE A 26 4.60 -18.24 -2.28
C ILE A 26 4.37 -17.26 -1.13
N SER A 27 5.44 -16.70 -0.57
CA SER A 27 5.34 -15.69 0.49
C SER A 27 6.51 -14.72 0.41
N GLY A 28 6.22 -13.42 0.52
CA GLY A 28 7.24 -12.37 0.51
C GLY A 28 6.79 -11.10 -0.22
N TYR A 29 7.77 -10.34 -0.68
CA TYR A 29 7.57 -9.08 -1.37
C TYR A 29 8.06 -9.16 -2.80
N PHE A 30 7.20 -8.74 -3.72
CA PHE A 30 7.39 -8.93 -5.15
C PHE A 30 7.04 -7.66 -5.92
N ARG A 31 7.47 -7.63 -7.17
CA ARG A 31 6.91 -6.80 -8.22
C ARG A 31 6.09 -7.68 -9.14
N ILE A 32 4.99 -7.13 -9.63
CA ILE A 32 4.15 -7.79 -10.62
C ILE A 32 4.39 -7.10 -11.95
N LYS A 33 4.85 -7.87 -12.93
CA LYS A 33 5.18 -7.44 -14.28
C LYS A 33 4.24 -8.13 -15.26
N ASN A 34 3.63 -7.39 -16.17
CA ASN A 34 2.89 -7.99 -17.28
C ASN A 34 3.87 -8.62 -18.29
N ALA A 35 3.56 -9.81 -18.82
CA ALA A 35 4.43 -10.46 -19.80
C ALA A 35 4.43 -9.76 -21.16
N TYR A 36 3.35 -9.03 -21.47
CA TYR A 36 3.27 -8.21 -22.66
C TYR A 36 4.08 -6.92 -22.51
N THR A 37 5.05 -6.73 -23.40
CA THR A 37 5.88 -5.51 -23.42
C THR A 37 5.25 -4.46 -24.31
N ARG A 38 4.63 -3.47 -23.70
CA ARG A 38 4.10 -2.28 -24.37
C ARG A 38 5.22 -1.44 -25.00
N ALA A 39 4.86 -0.65 -26.02
CA ALA A 39 5.78 0.29 -26.66
C ALA A 39 6.45 1.28 -25.68
N ASP A 40 5.74 1.73 -24.64
CA ASP A 40 6.26 2.64 -23.61
C ASP A 40 7.05 1.95 -22.49
N LYS A 41 7.16 0.62 -22.52
CA LYS A 41 7.83 -0.25 -21.55
C LYS A 41 7.26 -0.18 -20.12
N LYS A 42 6.08 0.41 -19.95
CA LYS A 42 5.41 0.55 -18.65
C LYS A 42 4.56 -0.68 -18.36
N GLN A 43 5.17 -1.74 -17.84
CA GLN A 43 4.54 -3.06 -17.66
C GLN A 43 4.41 -3.49 -16.20
N TYR A 44 4.94 -2.71 -15.26
CA TYR A 44 4.92 -3.06 -13.85
C TYR A 44 3.77 -2.40 -13.10
N VAL A 45 3.15 -3.19 -12.23
CA VAL A 45 2.03 -2.78 -11.39
C VAL A 45 2.48 -1.79 -10.32
N GLN A 46 1.71 -0.71 -10.19
CA GLN A 46 1.87 0.29 -9.15
C GLN A 46 0.51 0.60 -8.52
N VAL A 47 0.44 0.46 -7.20
CA VAL A 47 -0.67 0.95 -6.39
C VAL A 47 -0.46 2.45 -6.13
N THR A 48 -1.45 3.25 -6.52
CA THR A 48 -1.42 4.73 -6.48
C THR A 48 -2.57 5.32 -5.67
N GLY A 49 -3.51 4.49 -5.24
CA GLY A 49 -4.65 4.90 -4.44
C GLY A 49 -5.45 3.70 -3.96
N LYS A 50 -6.44 3.97 -3.12
CA LYS A 50 -7.25 2.95 -2.42
C LYS A 50 -7.92 1.91 -3.32
N TYR A 51 -8.22 2.28 -4.57
CA TYR A 51 -8.81 1.40 -5.58
C TYR A 51 -8.12 1.58 -6.94
N ARG A 52 -6.85 1.99 -6.93
CA ARG A 52 -6.10 2.41 -8.13
C ARG A 52 -4.76 1.71 -8.17
N ALA A 53 -4.72 0.55 -8.81
CA ALA A 53 -3.48 -0.13 -9.19
C ALA A 53 -3.45 -0.28 -10.70
N GLN A 54 -2.30 -0.05 -11.35
CA GLN A 54 -2.18 -0.22 -12.81
C GLN A 54 -0.77 -0.66 -13.23
N PRO A 55 -0.64 -1.46 -14.31
CA PRO A 55 0.64 -1.78 -14.93
C PRO A 55 1.15 -0.57 -15.73
N ASN A 56 1.73 0.42 -15.03
CA ASN A 56 2.10 1.70 -15.62
C ASN A 56 3.52 2.18 -15.28
N GLN A 57 4.36 1.31 -14.72
CA GLN A 57 5.76 1.63 -14.40
C GLN A 57 6.75 0.89 -15.29
N THR A 58 7.88 1.55 -15.57
CA THR A 58 9.03 0.92 -16.24
C THR A 58 9.89 0.15 -15.23
N ALA A 59 10.74 -0.75 -15.73
CA ALA A 59 11.69 -1.51 -14.91
C ALA A 59 12.61 -0.64 -14.04
N GLU A 60 12.97 0.57 -14.50
CA GLU A 60 13.78 1.50 -13.71
C GLU A 60 12.94 2.28 -12.69
N ALA A 61 11.74 2.74 -13.08
CA ALA A 61 10.90 3.54 -12.18
C ALA A 61 10.49 2.75 -10.93
N VAL A 62 10.12 1.47 -11.08
CA VAL A 62 9.70 0.60 -9.95
C VAL A 62 10.76 0.37 -8.88
N LYS A 63 12.02 0.67 -9.15
CA LYS A 63 13.09 0.50 -8.15
C LYS A 63 12.93 1.47 -6.98
N THR A 64 12.20 2.57 -7.16
CA THR A 64 12.03 3.60 -6.14
C THR A 64 10.58 3.89 -5.76
N GLN A 65 9.59 3.15 -6.29
CA GLN A 65 8.18 3.38 -6.00
C GLN A 65 7.67 2.42 -4.91
N PRO A 66 7.26 2.91 -3.72
CA PRO A 66 6.75 2.06 -2.65
C PRO A 66 5.54 1.22 -3.05
N GLY A 67 4.60 1.81 -3.80
CA GLY A 67 3.40 1.09 -4.28
C GLY A 67 3.65 0.04 -5.36
N SER A 68 4.89 -0.17 -5.81
CA SER A 68 5.25 -1.29 -6.70
C SER A 68 5.74 -2.51 -5.91
N VAL A 69 6.01 -2.35 -4.62
CA VAL A 69 6.38 -3.44 -3.72
C VAL A 69 5.09 -4.04 -3.17
N ILE A 70 4.80 -5.28 -3.58
CA ILE A 70 3.54 -5.96 -3.30
C ILE A 70 3.84 -7.15 -2.40
N GLN A 71 3.22 -7.20 -1.22
CA GLN A 71 3.19 -8.41 -0.41
C GLN A 71 2.27 -9.42 -1.08
N LEU A 72 2.81 -10.61 -1.35
CA LEU A 72 2.05 -11.74 -1.86
C LEU A 72 2.25 -12.92 -0.92
N ASP A 73 1.14 -13.42 -0.39
CA ASP A 73 1.07 -14.71 0.28
C ASP A 73 0.05 -15.58 -0.47
N ALA A 74 0.48 -16.73 -0.97
CA ALA A 74 -0.36 -17.67 -1.69
C ALA A 74 -0.07 -19.11 -1.27
N GLU A 75 -1.14 -19.84 -0.98
CA GLU A 75 -1.09 -21.23 -0.53
C GLU A 75 -1.30 -22.17 -1.71
N TRP A 76 -0.51 -23.24 -1.77
CA TRP A 76 -0.64 -24.26 -2.80
C TRP A 76 -1.78 -25.23 -2.48
N ASP A 77 -2.71 -25.40 -3.42
CA ASP A 77 -3.74 -26.45 -3.38
C ASP A 77 -3.32 -27.62 -4.26
N ASN A 78 -2.90 -28.72 -3.63
CA ASN A 78 -2.49 -29.96 -4.31
C ASN A 78 -3.62 -30.62 -5.12
N THR A 79 -4.88 -30.41 -4.75
CA THR A 79 -6.03 -31.02 -5.43
C THR A 79 -6.31 -30.30 -6.73
N LYS A 80 -6.23 -28.97 -6.71
CA LYS A 80 -6.53 -28.11 -7.86
C LYS A 80 -5.30 -27.82 -8.72
N ASN A 81 -4.09 -28.05 -8.21
CA ASN A 81 -2.80 -27.66 -8.81
C ASN A 81 -2.72 -26.16 -9.11
N ILE A 82 -3.13 -25.35 -8.14
CA ILE A 82 -3.16 -23.87 -8.23
C ILE A 82 -2.70 -23.28 -6.91
N TYR A 83 -2.30 -22.02 -6.94
CA TYR A 83 -2.14 -21.23 -5.73
C TYR A 83 -3.41 -20.42 -5.45
N THR A 84 -3.84 -20.37 -4.19
CA THR A 84 -4.90 -19.45 -3.73
C THR A 84 -4.25 -18.28 -3.01
N ILE A 85 -4.51 -17.07 -3.50
CA ILE A 85 -3.97 -15.83 -2.94
C ILE A 85 -4.67 -15.55 -1.60
N LYS A 86 -3.88 -15.43 -0.52
CA LYS A 86 -4.34 -15.04 0.81
C LYS A 86 -4.09 -13.57 1.10
N THR A 87 -2.97 -13.06 0.59
CA THR A 87 -2.60 -11.65 0.72
C THR A 87 -2.11 -11.15 -0.62
N LEU A 88 -2.63 -10.01 -1.07
CA LEU A 88 -2.10 -9.27 -2.21
C LEU A 88 -2.25 -7.77 -1.93
N ARG A 89 -1.24 -7.18 -1.29
CA ARG A 89 -1.35 -5.82 -0.74
C ARG A 89 -0.13 -4.95 -0.98
N SER A 90 -0.35 -3.65 -1.10
CA SER A 90 0.69 -2.63 -1.08
C SER A 90 0.13 -1.31 -0.58
N GLN A 91 0.94 -0.56 0.16
CA GLN A 91 0.59 0.75 0.74
C GLN A 91 -0.74 0.76 1.49
N GLY A 92 -1.01 -0.31 2.26
CA GLY A 92 -2.23 -0.44 3.06
C GLY A 92 -3.50 -0.75 2.25
N VAL A 93 -3.35 -1.12 0.97
CA VAL A 93 -4.46 -1.41 0.06
C VAL A 93 -4.35 -2.85 -0.45
N ASP A 94 -5.48 -3.56 -0.42
CA ASP A 94 -5.64 -4.83 -1.13
C ASP A 94 -5.80 -4.53 -2.62
N VAL A 95 -4.98 -5.18 -3.45
CA VAL A 95 -4.89 -4.90 -4.88
C VAL A 95 -6.08 -5.50 -5.64
N VAL A 96 -6.74 -6.56 -5.14
CA VAL A 96 -7.72 -7.31 -5.94
C VAL A 96 -8.98 -7.77 -5.20
N ASN A 97 -8.95 -8.12 -3.91
CA ASN A 97 -9.87 -9.18 -3.46
C ASN A 97 -11.25 -8.76 -2.90
N ASP A 98 -11.41 -7.63 -2.21
CA ASP A 98 -12.37 -7.68 -1.09
C ASP A 98 -13.58 -6.72 -1.12
N TYR A 99 -14.07 -6.30 -2.29
CA TYR A 99 -15.16 -5.30 -2.35
C TYR A 99 -16.48 -5.76 -2.97
N LEU A 100 -16.46 -6.33 -4.18
CA LEU A 100 -17.68 -6.92 -4.76
C LEU A 100 -18.15 -8.12 -3.94
N LEU A 101 -17.22 -8.91 -3.40
CA LEU A 101 -17.51 -10.05 -2.54
C LEU A 101 -18.26 -9.64 -1.28
N LYS A 102 -17.82 -8.57 -0.60
CA LYS A 102 -18.53 -8.02 0.56
C LYS A 102 -19.95 -7.56 0.22
N ALA A 103 -20.18 -7.02 -0.98
CA ALA A 103 -21.51 -6.60 -1.40
C ALA A 103 -22.44 -7.80 -1.64
N ILE A 104 -21.94 -8.82 -2.33
CA ILE A 104 -22.66 -10.08 -2.55
C ILE A 104 -22.96 -10.76 -1.21
N ASP A 105 -22.00 -10.76 -0.28
CA ASP A 105 -22.20 -11.31 1.06
C ASP A 105 -23.27 -10.54 1.85
N MET A 106 -23.32 -9.21 1.73
CA MET A 106 -24.41 -8.41 2.31
C MET A 106 -25.80 -8.82 1.75
N VAL A 107 -25.91 -9.04 0.44
CA VAL A 107 -27.16 -9.50 -0.18
C VAL A 107 -27.53 -10.90 0.32
N LYS A 108 -26.56 -11.84 0.34
CA LYS A 108 -26.70 -13.20 0.90
C LYS A 108 -27.20 -13.16 2.35
N ASN A 109 -26.53 -12.41 3.21
CA ASN A 109 -26.87 -12.33 4.62
C ASN A 109 -28.27 -11.78 4.84
N LYS A 110 -28.69 -10.81 4.01
CA LYS A 110 -30.05 -10.26 4.08
C LYS A 110 -31.12 -11.24 3.58
N ILE A 111 -30.85 -12.04 2.55
CA ILE A 111 -31.75 -13.14 2.13
C ILE A 111 -31.87 -14.18 3.25
N ASN A 112 -30.75 -14.58 3.84
CA ASN A 112 -30.72 -15.51 4.97
C ASN A 112 -31.52 -15.00 6.17
N GLN A 113 -31.37 -13.71 6.51
CA GLN A 113 -32.17 -13.07 7.56
C GLN A 113 -33.66 -13.07 7.22
N LYS A 114 -34.04 -12.82 5.96
CA LYS A 114 -35.45 -12.81 5.56
C LYS A 114 -36.08 -14.21 5.54
N LEU A 115 -35.29 -15.24 5.20
CA LEU A 115 -35.72 -16.64 5.37
C LEU A 115 -35.98 -16.95 6.85
N HIS A 116 -35.10 -16.48 7.74
CA HIS A 116 -35.27 -16.61 9.19
C HIS A 116 -36.53 -15.89 9.70
N ASP A 117 -36.70 -14.61 9.36
CA ASP A 117 -37.86 -13.80 9.75
C ASP A 117 -39.20 -14.47 9.35
N ASN A 118 -39.24 -15.09 8.16
CA ASN A 118 -40.47 -15.62 7.57
C ASN A 118 -40.77 -17.09 7.93
N LEU A 119 -39.74 -17.92 8.14
CA LEU A 119 -39.89 -19.35 8.40
C LEU A 119 -39.62 -19.72 9.88
N GLY A 120 -39.16 -18.76 10.68
CA GLY A 120 -38.81 -18.95 12.09
C GLY A 120 -37.54 -19.79 12.28
N ASN A 121 -37.43 -20.45 13.45
CA ASN A 121 -36.28 -21.27 13.84
C ASN A 121 -36.51 -22.78 13.68
N GLY A 122 -37.60 -23.17 13.01
CA GLY A 122 -38.01 -24.57 12.91
C GLY A 122 -37.20 -25.38 11.90
N ASN A 123 -37.47 -26.69 11.84
CA ASN A 123 -36.83 -27.62 10.90
C ASN A 123 -36.86 -27.14 9.44
N PHE A 124 -37.88 -26.36 9.06
CA PHE A 124 -38.01 -25.79 7.72
C PHE A 124 -36.99 -24.70 7.41
N TYR A 125 -36.71 -23.80 8.36
CA TYR A 125 -35.62 -22.82 8.21
C TYR A 125 -34.27 -23.53 8.14
N THR A 126 -34.02 -24.50 9.00
CA THR A 126 -32.77 -25.27 8.99
C THR A 126 -32.56 -26.00 7.67
N MET A 127 -33.61 -26.63 7.12
CA MET A 127 -33.56 -27.29 5.82
C MET A 127 -33.32 -26.29 4.68
N ALA A 128 -34.09 -25.19 4.63
CA ALA A 128 -33.90 -24.15 3.61
C ALA A 128 -32.51 -23.52 3.70
N LYS A 129 -32.05 -23.19 4.91
CA LYS A 129 -30.72 -22.64 5.17
C LYS A 129 -29.60 -23.61 4.79
N SER A 130 -29.69 -24.89 5.15
CA SER A 130 -28.67 -25.89 4.81
C SER A 130 -28.49 -26.04 3.30
N GLU A 131 -29.60 -26.02 2.56
CA GLU A 131 -29.58 -26.09 1.09
C GLU A 131 -29.00 -24.81 0.46
N PHE A 132 -29.34 -23.63 0.99
CA PHE A 132 -28.76 -22.35 0.53
C PHE A 132 -27.27 -22.23 0.88
N ASP A 133 -26.87 -22.58 2.10
CA ASP A 133 -25.47 -22.56 2.55
C ASP A 133 -24.60 -23.55 1.76
N GLY A 134 -25.13 -24.75 1.47
CA GLY A 134 -24.44 -25.75 0.65
C GLY A 134 -24.16 -25.28 -0.77
N VAL A 135 -25.00 -24.41 -1.32
CA VAL A 135 -24.76 -23.76 -2.62
C VAL A 135 -23.71 -22.66 -2.51
N PHE A 136 -23.80 -21.79 -1.49
CA PHE A 136 -22.78 -20.75 -1.28
C PHE A 136 -21.41 -21.33 -0.97
N ALA A 137 -21.32 -22.55 -0.41
CA ALA A 137 -20.04 -23.23 -0.21
C ALA A 137 -19.33 -23.63 -1.51
N GLN A 138 -20.05 -23.68 -2.64
CA GLN A 138 -19.46 -23.95 -3.97
C GLN A 138 -18.93 -22.68 -4.64
N TRP A 139 -19.13 -21.51 -4.02
CA TRP A 139 -18.64 -20.25 -4.54
C TRP A 139 -17.17 -20.05 -4.17
N ASP A 140 -16.29 -20.27 -5.15
CA ASP A 140 -14.86 -19.99 -5.05
C ASP A 140 -14.55 -18.70 -5.80
N LEU A 141 -14.69 -17.58 -5.10
CA LEU A 141 -14.40 -16.23 -5.61
C LEU A 141 -13.02 -15.73 -5.18
N ASP A 142 -12.20 -16.60 -4.61
CA ASP A 142 -10.81 -16.27 -4.32
C ASP A 142 -10.06 -16.01 -5.64
N MET A 143 -9.04 -15.15 -5.56
CA MET A 143 -8.07 -15.02 -6.64
C MET A 143 -7.07 -16.17 -6.57
N HIS A 144 -6.80 -16.77 -7.72
CA HIS A 144 -5.87 -17.87 -7.86
C HIS A 144 -4.74 -17.54 -8.84
N LEU A 145 -3.60 -18.20 -8.66
CA LEU A 145 -2.51 -18.23 -9.62
C LEU A 145 -2.44 -19.62 -10.24
N LYS A 146 -2.41 -19.68 -11.56
CA LYS A 146 -2.10 -20.90 -12.32
C LYS A 146 -0.81 -20.69 -13.08
N GLU A 147 0.15 -21.58 -12.90
CA GLU A 147 1.43 -21.54 -13.59
C GLU A 147 1.25 -21.64 -15.10
N VAL A 148 2.03 -20.84 -15.84
CA VAL A 148 2.09 -20.81 -17.29
C VAL A 148 3.52 -20.47 -17.72
N THR A 149 3.77 -20.59 -19.02
CA THR A 149 5.00 -20.08 -19.64
C THR A 149 4.66 -18.97 -20.63
N THR A 150 5.48 -17.92 -20.67
CA THR A 150 5.42 -16.91 -21.73
C THR A 150 5.84 -17.52 -23.07
N GLN A 151 5.60 -16.82 -24.17
CA GLN A 151 6.10 -17.25 -25.49
C GLN A 151 7.63 -17.42 -25.53
N ASN A 152 8.36 -16.70 -24.67
CA ASN A 152 9.82 -16.72 -24.60
C ASN A 152 10.38 -17.72 -23.58
N GLY A 153 9.54 -18.56 -22.96
CA GLY A 153 10.01 -19.55 -21.99
C GLY A 153 10.15 -19.05 -20.54
N GLU A 154 9.73 -17.82 -20.23
CA GLU A 154 9.76 -17.30 -18.85
C GLU A 154 8.59 -17.87 -18.03
N ASN A 155 8.84 -18.16 -16.76
CA ASN A 155 7.79 -18.56 -15.83
C ASN A 155 6.86 -17.38 -15.54
N ALA A 156 5.56 -17.63 -15.68
CA ALA A 156 4.51 -16.65 -15.45
C ALA A 156 3.28 -17.31 -14.83
N PHE A 157 2.28 -16.49 -14.53
CA PHE A 157 1.03 -16.92 -13.95
C PHE A 157 -0.13 -16.30 -14.70
N TYR A 158 -1.17 -17.10 -14.93
CA TYR A 158 -2.51 -16.57 -15.01
C TYR A 158 -2.97 -16.22 -13.60
N MET A 159 -3.36 -14.96 -13.38
CA MET A 159 -4.13 -14.58 -12.21
C MET A 159 -5.60 -14.61 -12.58
N TYR A 160 -6.44 -15.34 -11.85
CA TYR A 160 -7.83 -15.49 -12.24
C TYR A 160 -8.74 -15.67 -11.04
N ALA A 161 -10.01 -15.33 -11.23
CA ALA A 161 -11.10 -15.66 -10.33
C ALA A 161 -12.19 -16.38 -11.13
N THR A 162 -12.99 -17.22 -10.45
CA THR A 162 -14.12 -17.88 -11.09
C THR A 162 -15.41 -17.35 -10.50
N VAL A 163 -16.23 -16.71 -11.34
CA VAL A 163 -17.61 -16.43 -10.94
C VAL A 163 -18.39 -17.72 -11.08
N PRO A 164 -18.88 -18.31 -9.98
CA PRO A 164 -19.60 -19.58 -10.01
C PRO A 164 -20.93 -19.41 -10.74
N SER A 165 -21.53 -20.53 -11.19
CA SER A 165 -22.83 -20.48 -11.86
C SER A 165 -23.94 -20.11 -10.87
N MET A 166 -24.95 -19.34 -11.30
CA MET A 166 -26.18 -19.16 -10.53
C MET A 166 -27.11 -20.37 -10.60
N GLN A 167 -26.83 -21.36 -11.47
CA GLN A 167 -27.70 -22.51 -11.67
C GLN A 167 -27.97 -23.32 -10.38
N PRO A 168 -27.00 -23.56 -9.49
CA PRO A 168 -27.26 -24.24 -8.23
C PRO A 168 -28.28 -23.51 -7.35
N ILE A 169 -28.29 -22.17 -7.33
CA ILE A 169 -29.28 -21.38 -6.55
C ILE A 169 -30.68 -21.58 -7.15
N VAL A 170 -30.77 -21.52 -8.48
CA VAL A 170 -32.03 -21.74 -9.21
C VAL A 170 -32.58 -23.14 -8.97
N ASP A 171 -31.74 -24.17 -9.10
CA ASP A 171 -32.14 -25.56 -8.88
C ASP A 171 -32.58 -25.81 -7.43
N THR A 172 -31.89 -25.20 -6.46
CA THR A 172 -32.25 -25.28 -5.04
C THR A 172 -33.62 -24.63 -4.78
N TYR A 173 -33.86 -23.41 -5.29
CA TYR A 173 -35.17 -22.77 -5.16
C TYR A 173 -36.29 -23.63 -5.77
N ARG A 174 -36.05 -24.23 -6.95
CA ARG A 174 -37.01 -25.13 -7.62
C ARG A 174 -37.31 -26.37 -6.78
N ARG A 175 -36.28 -27.01 -6.21
CA ARG A 175 -36.43 -28.18 -5.33
C ARG A 175 -37.22 -27.84 -4.07
N ALA A 176 -36.86 -26.75 -3.39
CA ALA A 176 -37.52 -26.29 -2.17
C ALA A 176 -38.99 -25.93 -2.43
N SER A 177 -39.25 -25.16 -3.49
CA SER A 177 -40.61 -24.77 -3.89
C SER A 177 -41.45 -25.99 -4.29
N GLY A 178 -40.87 -26.95 -5.01
CA GLY A 178 -41.52 -28.20 -5.38
C GLY A 178 -41.93 -29.03 -4.16
N LEU A 179 -41.01 -29.22 -3.20
CA LEU A 179 -41.31 -29.93 -1.94
C LEU A 179 -42.44 -29.26 -1.16
N LEU A 180 -42.36 -27.94 -0.98
CA LEU A 180 -43.41 -27.19 -0.27
C LEU A 180 -44.74 -27.21 -1.01
N SER A 181 -44.75 -27.15 -2.34
CA SER A 181 -46.01 -27.19 -3.10
C SER A 181 -46.80 -28.48 -2.89
N ILE A 182 -46.12 -29.59 -2.61
CA ILE A 182 -46.74 -30.92 -2.40
C ILE A 182 -47.13 -31.12 -0.94
N PHE A 183 -46.22 -30.86 0.00
CA PHE A 183 -46.40 -31.24 1.39
C PHE A 183 -46.87 -30.09 2.29
N TYR A 184 -46.61 -28.83 1.91
CA TYR A 184 -46.84 -27.65 2.75
C TYR A 184 -47.19 -26.38 1.92
N PRO A 185 -48.27 -26.40 1.11
CA PRO A 185 -48.54 -25.35 0.13
C PRO A 185 -48.77 -23.96 0.75
N SER A 186 -49.21 -23.89 2.00
CA SER A 186 -49.39 -22.63 2.75
C SER A 186 -48.07 -21.90 3.07
N LEU A 187 -46.92 -22.58 3.00
CA LEU A 187 -45.60 -22.01 3.27
C LEU A 187 -44.89 -21.51 1.99
N LEU A 188 -45.40 -21.84 0.80
CA LEU A 188 -44.82 -21.41 -0.46
C LEU A 188 -44.76 -19.87 -0.60
N PRO A 189 -45.81 -19.10 -0.24
CA PRO A 189 -45.74 -17.63 -0.25
C PRO A 189 -44.69 -17.06 0.72
N GLN A 190 -44.34 -17.78 1.79
CA GLN A 190 -43.36 -17.32 2.78
C GLN A 190 -41.92 -17.40 2.25
N ILE A 191 -41.61 -18.40 1.42
CA ILE A 191 -40.34 -18.48 0.69
C ILE A 191 -40.25 -17.36 -0.35
N ASP A 192 -41.31 -17.12 -1.12
CA ASP A 192 -41.36 -16.00 -2.06
C ASP A 192 -41.18 -14.65 -1.33
N ASN A 193 -41.79 -14.50 -0.16
CA ASN A 193 -41.67 -13.31 0.66
C ASN A 193 -40.24 -13.06 1.15
N ALA A 194 -39.38 -14.09 1.24
CA ALA A 194 -37.97 -13.89 1.57
C ALA A 194 -37.23 -13.07 0.48
N PHE A 195 -37.74 -13.11 -0.75
CA PHE A 195 -37.25 -12.32 -1.88
C PHE A 195 -38.11 -11.10 -2.19
N ALA A 196 -39.04 -10.70 -1.31
CA ALA A 196 -39.93 -9.56 -1.56
C ALA A 196 -39.17 -8.24 -1.79
N SER A 197 -38.01 -8.06 -1.15
CA SER A 197 -37.12 -6.92 -1.38
C SER A 197 -36.26 -7.04 -2.65
N TYR A 198 -36.28 -8.22 -3.30
CA TYR A 198 -35.49 -8.57 -4.47
C TYR A 198 -36.37 -9.23 -5.56
N PRO A 199 -37.42 -8.55 -6.04
CA PRO A 199 -38.38 -9.14 -6.97
C PRO A 199 -37.75 -9.65 -8.27
N ASP A 200 -36.66 -9.02 -8.73
CA ASP A 200 -35.94 -9.44 -9.95
C ASP A 200 -35.21 -10.77 -9.73
N ILE A 201 -34.66 -11.00 -8.53
CA ILE A 201 -34.07 -12.31 -8.16
C ILE A 201 -35.18 -13.37 -8.15
N LEU A 202 -36.30 -13.08 -7.48
CA LEU A 202 -37.44 -14.01 -7.41
C LEU A 202 -37.96 -14.39 -8.80
N ALA A 203 -38.08 -13.41 -9.69
CA ALA A 203 -38.50 -13.62 -11.06
C ALA A 203 -37.55 -14.57 -11.81
N GLY A 204 -36.24 -14.37 -11.67
CA GLY A 204 -35.22 -15.26 -12.25
C GLY A 204 -35.28 -16.68 -11.69
N LEU A 205 -35.46 -16.82 -10.37
CA LEU A 205 -35.61 -18.11 -9.69
C LEU A 205 -36.85 -18.87 -10.18
N LYS A 206 -38.02 -18.21 -10.23
CA LYS A 206 -39.27 -18.81 -10.73
C LYS A 206 -39.21 -19.18 -12.21
N ALA A 207 -38.53 -18.37 -13.02
CA ALA A 207 -38.36 -18.62 -14.44
C ALA A 207 -37.32 -19.72 -14.76
N ASN A 208 -36.62 -20.25 -13.75
CA ASN A 208 -35.51 -21.17 -13.93
C ASN A 208 -34.39 -20.60 -14.84
N LYS A 209 -34.07 -19.30 -14.67
CA LYS A 209 -33.10 -18.58 -15.51
C LYS A 209 -31.95 -17.99 -14.69
N ALA A 210 -30.83 -18.69 -14.67
CA ALA A 210 -29.61 -18.31 -13.95
C ALA A 210 -29.06 -16.92 -14.37
N ASP A 211 -29.11 -16.58 -15.66
CA ASP A 211 -28.65 -15.27 -16.16
C ASP A 211 -29.48 -14.11 -15.60
N VAL A 212 -30.78 -14.32 -15.42
CA VAL A 212 -31.69 -13.31 -14.85
C VAL A 212 -31.41 -13.13 -13.37
N VAL A 213 -31.16 -14.22 -12.64
CA VAL A 213 -30.75 -14.18 -11.23
C VAL A 213 -29.41 -13.43 -11.08
N TRP A 214 -28.44 -13.70 -11.95
CA TRP A 214 -27.13 -13.03 -11.91
C TRP A 214 -27.25 -11.52 -12.12
N LYS A 215 -27.94 -11.10 -13.20
CA LYS A 215 -28.14 -9.66 -13.48
C LYS A 215 -28.84 -8.94 -12.34
N ALA A 216 -29.81 -9.61 -11.69
CA ALA A 216 -30.47 -9.07 -10.52
C ALA A 216 -29.50 -8.95 -9.32
N MET A 217 -28.68 -9.97 -9.06
CA MET A 217 -27.66 -9.94 -8.01
C MET A 217 -26.65 -8.81 -8.20
N GLU A 218 -26.14 -8.60 -9.42
CA GLU A 218 -25.22 -7.50 -9.73
C GLU A 218 -25.85 -6.14 -9.45
N LYS A 219 -27.09 -5.93 -9.91
CA LYS A 219 -27.87 -4.71 -9.65
C LYS A 219 -27.99 -4.43 -8.15
N TYR A 220 -28.40 -5.41 -7.35
CA TYR A 220 -28.58 -5.22 -5.90
C TYR A 220 -27.26 -5.08 -5.15
N ALA A 221 -26.18 -5.73 -5.60
CA ALA A 221 -24.85 -5.55 -5.04
C ALA A 221 -24.33 -4.11 -5.25
N VAL A 222 -24.50 -3.55 -6.46
CA VAL A 222 -24.16 -2.15 -6.75
C VAL A 222 -24.98 -1.20 -5.87
N GLN A 223 -26.29 -1.41 -5.74
CA GLN A 223 -27.15 -0.59 -4.87
C GLN A 223 -26.72 -0.66 -3.39
N ALA A 224 -26.30 -1.83 -2.91
CA ALA A 224 -25.79 -1.98 -1.55
C ALA A 224 -24.47 -1.22 -1.34
N LEU A 225 -23.58 -1.22 -2.33
CA LEU A 225 -22.35 -0.44 -2.31
C LEU A 225 -22.65 1.07 -2.34
N GLU A 226 -23.56 1.51 -3.22
CA GLU A 226 -24.00 2.91 -3.32
C GLU A 226 -24.59 3.41 -2.00
N GLY A 227 -25.47 2.63 -1.37
CA GLY A 227 -26.07 2.99 -0.08
C GLY A 227 -25.06 3.08 1.06
N ARG A 228 -23.96 2.30 1.02
CA ARG A 228 -22.94 2.27 2.06
C ARG A 228 -21.83 3.30 1.87
N PHE A 229 -21.37 3.48 0.64
CA PHE A 229 -20.18 4.28 0.33
C PHE A 229 -20.48 5.57 -0.44
N GLY A 230 -21.73 5.76 -0.90
CA GLY A 230 -22.12 6.85 -1.78
C GLY A 230 -21.78 6.58 -3.24
N THR A 231 -22.60 7.11 -4.15
CA THR A 231 -22.47 6.92 -5.60
C THR A 231 -21.17 7.50 -6.18
N SER A 232 -20.59 8.50 -5.52
CA SER A 232 -19.34 9.15 -5.92
C SER A 232 -18.08 8.46 -5.38
N SER A 233 -18.21 7.33 -4.67
CA SER A 233 -17.05 6.58 -4.20
C SER A 233 -16.31 5.93 -5.37
N ASP A 234 -14.98 6.07 -5.41
CA ASP A 234 -14.11 5.43 -6.41
C ASP A 234 -14.39 3.92 -6.55
N LEU A 235 -14.72 3.24 -5.43
CA LEU A 235 -15.08 1.83 -5.44
C LEU A 235 -16.39 1.56 -6.19
N VAL A 236 -17.41 2.35 -5.90
CA VAL A 236 -18.75 2.18 -6.49
C VAL A 236 -18.67 2.44 -7.99
N ILE A 237 -17.96 3.49 -8.39
CA ILE A 237 -17.73 3.82 -9.80
C ILE A 237 -17.02 2.66 -10.51
N LEU A 238 -15.96 2.11 -9.90
CA LEU A 238 -15.22 0.97 -10.45
C LEU A 238 -16.12 -0.26 -10.63
N VAL A 239 -16.79 -0.72 -9.57
CA VAL A 239 -17.65 -1.91 -9.63
C VAL A 239 -18.79 -1.73 -10.62
N LYS A 240 -19.47 -0.57 -10.59
CA LYS A 240 -20.56 -0.24 -11.50
C LYS A 240 -20.10 -0.25 -12.96
N SER A 241 -18.90 0.22 -13.26
CA SER A 241 -18.36 0.21 -14.63
C SER A 241 -18.25 -1.20 -15.22
N TYR A 242 -17.85 -2.19 -14.41
CA TYR A 242 -17.76 -3.59 -14.85
C TYR A 242 -19.15 -4.23 -15.07
N VAL A 243 -20.10 -3.92 -14.18
CA VAL A 243 -21.48 -4.40 -14.27
C VAL A 243 -22.19 -3.80 -15.48
N ASP A 244 -22.11 -2.48 -15.67
CA ASP A 244 -22.74 -1.78 -16.80
C ASP A 244 -22.20 -2.27 -18.15
N ALA A 245 -20.92 -2.65 -18.21
CA ALA A 245 -20.30 -3.19 -19.40
C ALA A 245 -20.69 -4.66 -19.70
N GLY A 246 -21.42 -5.33 -18.81
CA GLY A 246 -21.81 -6.74 -18.96
C GLY A 246 -20.62 -7.70 -19.13
N ARG A 247 -19.46 -7.31 -18.58
CA ARG A 247 -18.19 -8.03 -18.74
C ARG A 247 -18.09 -9.24 -17.83
N VAL A 248 -18.81 -9.22 -16.71
CA VAL A 248 -18.83 -10.29 -15.71
C VAL A 248 -20.17 -11.02 -15.80
N ASN A 249 -20.09 -12.34 -15.89
CA ASN A 249 -21.19 -13.27 -16.07
C ASN A 249 -20.92 -14.49 -15.18
N HIS A 250 -21.98 -15.13 -14.71
CA HIS A 250 -21.88 -16.31 -13.86
C HIS A 250 -21.41 -17.57 -14.60
N GLY A 251 -20.80 -18.50 -13.89
CA GLY A 251 -20.34 -19.78 -14.45
C GLY A 251 -19.09 -19.65 -15.33
N HIS A 252 -18.27 -18.64 -15.08
CA HIS A 252 -17.13 -18.32 -15.93
C HIS A 252 -15.89 -17.98 -15.12
N THR A 253 -14.74 -18.35 -15.67
CA THR A 253 -13.43 -17.97 -15.16
C THR A 253 -12.93 -16.73 -15.90
N TYR A 254 -12.47 -15.74 -15.12
CA TYR A 254 -11.97 -14.46 -15.57
C TYR A 254 -10.50 -14.33 -15.22
N TYR A 255 -9.70 -14.07 -16.23
CA TYR A 255 -8.26 -13.88 -16.16
C TYR A 255 -7.95 -12.39 -16.15
N LEU A 256 -7.17 -11.96 -15.17
CA LEU A 256 -6.66 -10.61 -15.11
C LEU A 256 -5.77 -10.35 -16.32
N MET A 257 -6.05 -9.26 -17.03
CA MET A 257 -5.27 -8.80 -18.18
C MET A 257 -4.87 -7.34 -18.00
N GLU A 258 -3.78 -6.96 -18.65
CA GLU A 258 -3.51 -5.57 -19.00
C GLU A 258 -4.25 -5.23 -20.29
N GLY A 259 -4.67 -3.98 -20.43
CA GLY A 259 -5.31 -3.46 -21.64
C GLY A 259 -6.82 -3.52 -21.60
N ALA A 260 -7.41 -3.36 -22.79
CA ALA A 260 -8.85 -3.46 -23.00
C ALA A 260 -9.18 -4.48 -24.09
N LEU A 261 -10.45 -4.83 -24.17
CA LEU A 261 -10.97 -5.74 -25.19
C LEU A 261 -12.23 -5.15 -25.80
N ASP A 262 -12.22 -5.05 -27.13
CA ASP A 262 -13.35 -4.61 -27.93
C ASP A 262 -14.09 -5.81 -28.52
N ARG A 263 -15.41 -5.82 -28.35
CA ARG A 263 -16.31 -6.77 -29.03
C ARG A 263 -16.86 -6.09 -30.27
N VAL A 264 -16.44 -6.56 -31.44
CA VAL A 264 -16.81 -5.96 -32.73
C VAL A 264 -17.46 -6.98 -33.65
N THR A 265 -18.15 -6.50 -34.68
CA THR A 265 -18.67 -7.34 -35.76
C THR A 265 -17.86 -7.08 -37.03
N GLU A 266 -17.23 -8.12 -37.55
CA GLU A 266 -16.44 -8.06 -38.78
C GLU A 266 -16.95 -9.11 -39.76
N ASN A 267 -17.35 -8.66 -40.96
CA ASN A 267 -17.91 -9.53 -42.00
C ASN A 267 -19.07 -10.41 -41.50
N GLY A 268 -19.90 -9.87 -40.61
CA GLY A 268 -21.04 -10.59 -40.00
C GLY A 268 -20.67 -11.52 -38.84
N ASN A 269 -19.39 -11.63 -38.48
CA ASN A 269 -18.92 -12.46 -37.37
C ASN A 269 -18.59 -11.61 -36.15
N ALA A 270 -18.92 -12.11 -34.96
CA ALA A 270 -18.52 -11.46 -33.72
C ALA A 270 -17.08 -11.83 -33.37
N VAL A 271 -16.23 -10.80 -33.22
CA VAL A 271 -14.79 -10.93 -33.02
C VAL A 271 -14.39 -10.16 -31.78
N ASN A 272 -13.54 -10.76 -30.96
CA ASN A 272 -12.86 -10.08 -29.86
C ASN A 272 -11.56 -9.47 -30.40
N LYS A 273 -11.27 -8.21 -30.03
CA LYS A 273 -10.02 -7.53 -30.35
C LYS A 273 -9.37 -6.98 -29.10
N TYR A 274 -8.13 -7.39 -28.85
CA TYR A 274 -7.31 -6.81 -27.80
C TYR A 274 -6.87 -5.39 -28.21
N ARG A 275 -6.95 -4.45 -27.27
CA ARG A 275 -6.45 -3.09 -27.44
C ARG A 275 -5.12 -2.93 -26.72
N GLU A 276 -4.06 -2.91 -27.52
CA GLU A 276 -2.69 -2.75 -27.06
C GLU A 276 -2.47 -1.39 -26.37
N GLY A 277 -1.67 -1.40 -25.30
CA GLY A 277 -1.07 -0.19 -24.74
C GLY A 277 -1.92 0.56 -23.72
N ASP A 278 -3.15 0.10 -23.45
CA ASP A 278 -4.02 0.62 -22.40
C ASP A 278 -3.50 0.19 -21.02
N ALA A 279 -2.91 1.11 -20.25
CA ALA A 279 -2.35 0.86 -18.92
C ALA A 279 -3.42 0.63 -17.83
N LEU A 280 -4.29 -0.36 -18.04
CA LEU A 280 -5.50 -0.62 -17.29
C LEU A 280 -5.59 -2.12 -16.96
N PHE A 281 -5.93 -2.46 -15.73
CA PHE A 281 -6.41 -3.80 -15.39
C PHE A 281 -7.81 -4.01 -15.95
N ASN A 282 -8.00 -5.15 -16.57
CA ASN A 282 -9.29 -5.63 -17.03
C ASN A 282 -9.34 -7.16 -16.88
N PHE A 283 -10.43 -7.76 -17.32
CA PHE A 283 -10.60 -9.20 -17.30
C PHE A 283 -10.97 -9.73 -18.68
N CYS A 284 -10.42 -10.88 -19.02
CA CYS A 284 -10.83 -11.69 -20.17
C CYS A 284 -11.32 -13.05 -19.70
N ASN A 285 -12.33 -13.59 -20.36
CA ASN A 285 -12.79 -14.96 -20.08
C ASN A 285 -12.18 -15.95 -21.07
N ASN A 286 -12.20 -17.23 -20.74
CA ASN A 286 -11.75 -18.31 -21.64
C ASN A 286 -12.90 -19.11 -22.25
N ASN A 287 -14.11 -18.53 -22.29
CA ASN A 287 -15.31 -19.24 -22.73
C ASN A 287 -15.72 -18.82 -24.14
N SER A 288 -16.14 -19.80 -24.94
CA SER A 288 -16.86 -19.55 -26.19
C SER A 288 -18.35 -19.41 -25.87
N THR A 289 -18.91 -18.22 -26.04
CA THR A 289 -20.37 -18.07 -26.13
C THR A 289 -20.83 -18.49 -27.53
N ALA A 290 -22.15 -18.60 -27.75
CA ALA A 290 -22.69 -18.88 -29.08
C ALA A 290 -22.40 -17.76 -30.12
N TRP A 291 -21.96 -16.57 -29.69
CA TRP A 291 -21.78 -15.40 -30.55
C TRP A 291 -20.32 -14.90 -30.58
N TYR A 292 -19.66 -14.79 -29.43
CA TYR A 292 -18.23 -14.44 -29.33
C TYR A 292 -17.40 -15.64 -28.88
N GLY A 293 -16.25 -15.87 -29.54
CA GLY A 293 -15.25 -16.88 -29.15
C GLY A 293 -14.52 -16.54 -27.84
N PRO A 294 -13.57 -17.39 -27.39
CA PRO A 294 -12.82 -17.16 -26.16
C PRO A 294 -11.96 -15.89 -26.25
N GLU A 295 -11.90 -15.12 -25.17
CA GLU A 295 -11.16 -13.86 -25.11
C GLU A 295 -9.68 -14.08 -24.76
N LEU A 296 -9.39 -15.03 -23.86
CA LEU A 296 -8.04 -15.31 -23.37
C LEU A 296 -7.01 -15.57 -24.51
N PRO A 297 -7.30 -16.38 -25.56
CA PRO A 297 -6.37 -16.58 -26.67
C PRO A 297 -6.11 -15.30 -27.49
N VAL A 298 -7.07 -14.38 -27.55
CA VAL A 298 -6.94 -13.10 -28.26
C VAL A 298 -6.04 -12.14 -27.48
N VAL A 299 -6.14 -12.14 -26.15
CA VAL A 299 -5.33 -11.30 -25.26
C VAL A 299 -3.88 -11.79 -25.17
N GLY A 300 -3.66 -13.11 -25.18
CA GLY A 300 -2.33 -13.70 -25.23
C GLY A 300 -1.45 -13.34 -24.03
N GLU A 301 -0.24 -12.81 -24.29
CA GLU A 301 0.74 -12.47 -23.24
C GLU A 301 0.23 -11.40 -22.27
N ALA A 302 -0.72 -10.54 -22.68
CA ALA A 302 -1.24 -9.48 -21.81
C ALA A 302 -2.08 -10.03 -20.64
N ALA A 303 -2.48 -11.30 -20.67
CA ALA A 303 -3.13 -11.99 -19.56
C ALA A 303 -2.15 -12.72 -18.62
N LYS A 304 -0.85 -12.71 -18.93
CA LYS A 304 0.19 -13.41 -18.16
C LYS A 304 0.98 -12.44 -17.31
N TRP A 305 1.26 -12.85 -16.09
CA TRP A 305 1.92 -12.02 -15.09
C TRP A 305 3.14 -12.72 -14.52
N ILE A 306 4.26 -12.02 -14.52
CA ILE A 306 5.53 -12.46 -13.96
C ILE A 306 5.64 -11.86 -12.56
N ILE A 307 5.98 -12.71 -11.59
CA ILE A 307 6.15 -12.35 -10.19
C ILE A 307 7.65 -12.31 -9.91
N GLU A 308 8.20 -11.10 -9.75
CA GLU A 308 9.63 -10.87 -9.55
C GLU A 308 9.90 -10.56 -8.07
N PRO A 309 10.75 -11.31 -7.35
CA PRO A 309 11.04 -11.01 -5.96
C PRO A 309 11.73 -9.65 -5.83
N VAL A 310 11.38 -8.88 -4.80
CA VAL A 310 12.16 -7.70 -4.39
C VAL A 310 13.30 -8.20 -3.50
N GLY A 311 14.54 -7.96 -3.92
CA GLY A 311 15.72 -8.54 -3.29
C GLY A 311 16.86 -7.55 -3.11
N GLU A 312 18.03 -8.06 -2.78
CA GLU A 312 19.25 -7.23 -2.60
C GLU A 312 20.03 -7.03 -3.90
N SER A 313 19.72 -7.78 -4.98
CA SER A 313 20.50 -7.71 -6.22
C SER A 313 20.29 -6.38 -6.95
N SER A 314 21.26 -6.01 -7.80
CA SER A 314 21.19 -4.78 -8.62
C SER A 314 19.99 -4.73 -9.57
N ASN A 315 19.38 -5.87 -9.87
CA ASN A 315 18.29 -5.97 -10.85
C ASN A 315 16.91 -5.88 -10.22
N ASN A 316 16.77 -6.21 -8.93
CA ASN A 316 15.46 -6.32 -8.27
C ASN A 316 15.38 -5.62 -6.90
N TYR A 317 16.27 -4.69 -6.61
CA TYR A 317 16.25 -3.92 -5.36
C TYR A 317 15.09 -2.93 -5.25
N PHE A 318 14.69 -2.61 -4.02
CA PHE A 318 13.97 -1.38 -3.70
C PHE A 318 14.96 -0.40 -3.07
N GLY A 319 14.96 0.84 -3.54
CA GLY A 319 15.92 1.86 -3.12
C GLY A 319 15.30 3.23 -3.04
N VAL A 320 15.95 4.10 -2.28
CA VAL A 320 15.50 5.48 -2.07
C VAL A 320 16.41 6.46 -2.79
N THR A 321 15.82 7.53 -3.30
CA THR A 321 16.54 8.63 -3.94
C THR A 321 16.05 9.96 -3.38
N THR A 322 16.84 11.00 -3.59
CA THR A 322 16.52 12.37 -3.22
C THR A 322 17.14 13.34 -4.22
N ALA A 323 16.68 14.58 -4.21
CA ALA A 323 17.25 15.62 -5.07
C ALA A 323 18.60 16.11 -4.52
N ASP A 324 19.53 16.49 -5.39
CA ASP A 324 20.87 16.97 -4.99
C ASP A 324 20.82 18.15 -4.02
N LYS A 325 19.77 18.98 -4.12
CA LYS A 325 19.55 20.11 -3.19
C LYS A 325 19.31 19.67 -1.74
N MET A 326 18.94 18.43 -1.48
CA MET A 326 18.65 17.91 -0.15
C MET A 326 19.93 17.47 0.58
N LYS A 327 21.05 18.12 0.27
CA LYS A 327 22.36 17.86 0.89
C LYS A 327 22.51 18.71 2.15
N GLY A 328 22.78 18.06 3.28
CA GLY A 328 23.05 18.71 4.55
C GLY A 328 24.47 19.28 4.61
N LYS A 329 24.75 20.07 5.65
CA LYS A 329 26.09 20.63 5.90
C LYS A 329 27.15 19.55 6.19
N ASN A 330 26.71 18.38 6.66
CA ASN A 330 27.56 17.20 6.87
C ASN A 330 27.90 16.45 5.57
N ASN A 331 27.60 17.02 4.40
CA ASN A 331 27.77 16.41 3.07
C ASN A 331 26.94 15.15 2.79
N LYS A 332 26.01 14.77 3.68
CA LYS A 332 25.06 13.68 3.46
C LYS A 332 23.80 14.19 2.77
N TYR A 333 23.04 13.29 2.16
CA TYR A 333 21.77 13.59 1.50
C TYR A 333 20.60 13.09 2.34
N PHE A 334 19.46 13.80 2.27
CA PHE A 334 18.32 13.47 3.11
C PHE A 334 17.01 13.34 2.33
N THR A 335 16.14 12.44 2.78
CA THR A 335 14.75 12.31 2.32
C THR A 335 13.89 11.84 3.47
N THR A 336 12.57 11.87 3.30
CA THR A 336 11.66 11.11 4.14
C THR A 336 11.10 9.90 3.38
N LEU A 337 10.63 8.91 4.13
CA LEU A 337 9.97 7.73 3.61
C LEU A 337 8.87 7.26 4.57
N TYR A 338 7.82 6.69 4.01
CA TYR A 338 6.77 5.96 4.73
C TYR A 338 6.26 4.81 3.86
N THR A 339 6.27 3.59 4.38
CA THR A 339 5.85 2.36 3.69
C THR A 339 4.95 1.52 4.59
N ASP A 340 4.12 0.65 4.01
CA ASP A 340 3.23 -0.25 4.75
C ASP A 340 3.87 -1.59 5.13
N PHE A 341 5.14 -1.77 4.80
CA PHE A 341 5.93 -2.97 5.06
C PHE A 341 7.21 -2.64 5.85
N PRO A 342 7.70 -3.58 6.68
CA PRO A 342 8.98 -3.45 7.36
C PRO A 342 10.12 -3.54 6.35
N MET A 343 11.23 -2.86 6.65
CA MET A 343 12.39 -2.80 5.76
C MET A 343 13.69 -3.00 6.54
N LYS A 344 14.56 -3.88 6.05
CA LYS A 344 15.95 -3.95 6.49
C LYS A 344 16.79 -2.93 5.70
N ILE A 345 17.65 -2.20 6.40
CA ILE A 345 18.61 -1.30 5.77
C ILE A 345 19.79 -2.12 5.21
N ILE A 346 20.06 -2.01 3.91
CA ILE A 346 21.12 -2.80 3.25
C ILE A 346 22.40 -1.99 3.09
N ASP A 347 22.30 -0.77 2.60
CA ASP A 347 23.45 0.12 2.38
C ASP A 347 23.66 1.06 3.58
N ASN A 348 24.68 1.92 3.51
CA ASN A 348 25.01 2.85 4.59
C ASN A 348 23.97 3.98 4.69
N ILE A 349 22.86 3.70 5.39
CA ILE A 349 21.74 4.60 5.61
C ILE A 349 21.48 4.63 7.11
N ASN A 350 21.25 5.83 7.64
CA ASN A 350 20.72 6.02 8.99
C ASN A 350 19.26 6.48 8.90
N ALA A 351 18.41 5.88 9.74
CA ALA A 351 17.00 6.22 9.84
C ALA A 351 16.67 6.88 11.17
N TYR A 352 15.90 7.96 11.12
CA TYR A 352 15.57 8.78 12.26
C TYR A 352 14.08 9.06 12.35
N VAL A 353 13.59 9.21 13.58
CA VAL A 353 12.26 9.72 13.88
C VAL A 353 12.37 11.12 14.48
N VAL A 354 11.25 11.84 14.56
CA VAL A 354 11.19 13.10 15.32
C VAL A 354 10.39 12.87 16.58
N GLU A 355 10.98 13.09 17.76
CA GLU A 355 10.30 12.87 19.03
C GLU A 355 9.53 14.10 19.52
N SER A 356 10.08 15.28 19.25
CA SER A 356 9.51 16.55 19.67
C SER A 356 10.06 17.72 18.84
N VAL A 357 9.51 18.90 19.08
CA VAL A 357 10.06 20.17 18.58
C VAL A 357 10.55 20.95 19.78
N GLY A 358 11.79 21.42 19.75
CA GLY A 358 12.36 22.23 20.84
C GLY A 358 11.57 23.51 21.07
N THR A 359 11.37 23.88 22.33
CA THR A 359 10.50 25.00 22.73
C THR A 359 11.26 26.17 23.35
N ILE A 360 12.53 25.96 23.73
CA ILE A 360 13.34 26.90 24.51
C ILE A 360 14.77 26.99 23.95
N GLY A 361 15.46 28.08 24.28
CA GLY A 361 16.89 28.26 23.98
C GLY A 361 17.23 28.17 22.49
N GLU A 362 18.42 27.63 22.20
CA GLU A 362 18.91 27.43 20.82
C GLU A 362 18.16 26.34 20.06
N GLU A 363 17.56 25.38 20.77
CA GLU A 363 16.76 24.29 20.21
C GLU A 363 15.35 24.75 19.81
N LYS A 364 14.96 25.98 20.17
CA LYS A 364 13.61 26.50 19.90
C LYS A 364 13.31 26.45 18.41
N GLY A 365 12.35 25.60 18.06
CA GLY A 365 11.90 25.36 16.70
C GLY A 365 12.62 24.24 15.96
N TYR A 366 13.68 23.65 16.49
CA TYR A 366 14.35 22.52 15.84
C TYR A 366 13.61 21.21 16.13
N ALA A 367 13.48 20.37 15.11
CA ALA A 367 12.99 19.00 15.28
C ALA A 367 14.05 18.14 15.97
N LYS A 368 13.71 17.57 17.14
CA LYS A 368 14.61 16.66 17.86
C LYS A 368 14.51 15.28 17.25
N CYS A 369 15.59 14.84 16.62
CA CYS A 369 15.63 13.60 15.87
C CYS A 369 16.44 12.54 16.61
N THR A 370 15.86 11.35 16.73
CA THR A 370 16.48 10.18 17.36
C THR A 370 16.74 9.13 16.30
N LYS A 371 17.96 8.60 16.25
CA LYS A 371 18.29 7.48 15.36
C LYS A 371 17.60 6.22 15.85
N ILE A 372 16.94 5.51 14.94
CA ILE A 372 16.20 4.29 15.27
C ILE A 372 16.72 3.04 14.56
N ALA A 373 17.48 3.22 13.48
CA ALA A 373 18.06 2.13 12.73
C ALA A 373 19.26 2.61 11.88
N SER A 374 20.22 1.72 11.71
CA SER A 374 21.39 1.85 10.83
C SER A 374 21.50 0.63 9.92
N GLN A 375 22.58 0.54 9.15
CA GLN A 375 22.85 -0.60 8.26
C GLN A 375 22.69 -1.95 8.97
N GLY A 376 21.93 -2.86 8.36
CA GLY A 376 21.63 -4.19 8.88
C GLY A 376 20.40 -4.27 9.80
N GLU A 377 19.95 -3.13 10.32
CA GLU A 377 18.80 -3.05 11.23
C GLU A 377 17.47 -2.88 10.47
N ILE A 378 16.36 -3.03 11.21
CA ILE A 378 15.00 -3.08 10.66
C ILE A 378 14.25 -1.82 11.06
N ILE A 379 13.69 -1.14 10.05
CA ILE A 379 12.67 -0.11 10.22
C ILE A 379 11.30 -0.81 10.22
N PRO A 380 10.47 -0.64 11.26
CA PRO A 380 9.14 -1.23 11.30
C PRO A 380 8.22 -0.67 10.21
N ALA A 381 7.24 -1.49 9.80
CA ALA A 381 6.17 -1.04 8.91
C ALA A 381 5.46 0.19 9.50
N GLN A 382 4.94 1.05 8.62
CA GLN A 382 4.16 2.22 9.01
C GLN A 382 4.87 3.17 9.99
N THR A 383 6.19 3.24 9.91
CA THR A 383 7.00 4.21 10.67
C THR A 383 7.44 5.33 9.74
N PRO A 384 6.90 6.56 9.88
CA PRO A 384 7.37 7.70 9.10
C PRO A 384 8.76 8.12 9.59
N ILE A 385 9.71 8.22 8.67
CA ILE A 385 11.13 8.39 8.98
C ILE A 385 11.81 9.43 8.11
N ILE A 386 12.92 9.96 8.61
CA ILE A 386 13.95 10.69 7.86
C ILE A 386 15.09 9.71 7.59
N LEU A 387 15.60 9.71 6.36
CA LEU A 387 16.73 8.91 5.93
C LEU A 387 17.91 9.83 5.63
N GLU A 388 19.06 9.50 6.18
CA GLU A 388 20.37 10.05 5.82
C GLU A 388 21.08 9.08 4.87
N LEU A 389 21.57 9.59 3.75
CA LEU A 389 22.11 8.83 2.61
C LEU A 389 23.51 9.34 2.24
N GLU A 390 24.36 8.45 1.74
CA GLU A 390 25.69 8.81 1.19
C GLU A 390 25.61 9.44 -0.20
N THR A 391 24.57 9.11 -0.97
CA THR A 391 24.46 9.41 -2.39
C THR A 391 23.00 9.59 -2.79
N THR A 392 22.75 10.18 -3.96
CA THR A 392 21.40 10.28 -4.55
C THR A 392 21.01 9.05 -5.37
N GLN A 393 21.94 8.11 -5.61
CA GLN A 393 21.73 6.93 -6.45
C GLN A 393 20.98 5.83 -5.68
N SER A 394 19.81 5.43 -6.18
CA SER A 394 18.95 4.44 -5.50
C SER A 394 19.56 3.05 -5.36
N ASN A 395 20.43 2.64 -6.29
CA ASN A 395 21.13 1.36 -6.24
C ASN A 395 22.20 1.27 -5.14
N ALA A 396 22.57 2.39 -4.54
CA ALA A 396 23.47 2.50 -3.39
C ALA A 396 22.74 2.95 -2.12
N ASN A 397 21.40 3.01 -2.17
CA ASN A 397 20.53 3.37 -1.05
C ASN A 397 19.41 2.32 -0.91
N ARG A 398 19.78 1.05 -0.84
CA ARG A 398 18.83 -0.07 -0.87
C ARG A 398 18.19 -0.32 0.50
N LEU A 399 16.88 -0.58 0.45
CA LEU A 399 16.06 -1.04 1.56
C LEU A 399 15.39 -2.35 1.13
N LEU A 400 15.51 -3.40 1.93
CA LEU A 400 14.93 -4.71 1.63
C LEU A 400 13.60 -4.87 2.39
N PRO A 401 12.46 -4.98 1.71
CA PRO A 401 11.19 -5.37 2.34
C PRO A 401 11.31 -6.77 2.96
N ILE A 402 10.86 -6.93 4.20
CA ILE A 402 10.94 -8.22 4.93
C ILE A 402 9.63 -8.55 5.65
N ALA A 403 9.36 -9.84 5.87
CA ALA A 403 8.15 -10.28 6.58
C ALA A 403 8.23 -10.01 8.10
N SER A 404 9.45 -9.99 8.66
CA SER A 404 9.66 -9.76 10.09
C SER A 404 9.43 -8.30 10.46
N SER A 405 8.56 -8.06 11.43
CA SER A 405 8.40 -6.76 12.08
C SER A 405 9.01 -6.80 13.47
N ASN A 406 9.87 -5.83 13.79
CA ASN A 406 10.16 -5.48 15.17
C ASN A 406 9.23 -4.34 15.59
N THR A 407 8.89 -4.26 16.88
CA THR A 407 8.31 -3.05 17.44
C THR A 407 9.44 -2.20 18.01
N ILE A 408 9.54 -0.94 17.57
CA ILE A 408 10.41 0.03 18.22
C ILE A 408 9.49 0.99 18.98
N SER A 409 9.55 0.96 20.31
CA SER A 409 8.86 1.94 21.15
C SER A 409 9.60 3.27 21.02
N THR A 410 9.16 4.11 20.10
CA THR A 410 9.68 5.48 19.95
C THR A 410 8.54 6.47 19.99
N ASN A 411 8.74 7.59 20.68
CA ASN A 411 7.88 8.74 20.52
C ASN A 411 8.15 9.29 19.11
N ASN A 412 7.21 9.17 18.18
CA ASN A 412 7.36 9.71 16.84
C ASN A 412 6.19 10.65 16.50
N ILE A 413 6.48 11.94 16.35
CA ILE A 413 5.49 12.96 16.01
C ILE A 413 5.34 13.17 14.50
N LEU A 414 6.15 12.50 13.68
CA LEU A 414 5.97 12.48 12.23
C LEU A 414 4.62 11.85 11.87
N LYS A 415 4.02 12.40 10.81
CA LYS A 415 2.80 11.92 10.17
C LYS A 415 3.12 11.61 8.72
N ALA A 416 2.33 10.72 8.13
CA ALA A 416 2.45 10.37 6.73
C ALA A 416 1.10 9.84 6.22
N ILE A 417 0.99 9.80 4.91
CA ILE A 417 -0.12 9.20 4.16
C ILE A 417 0.49 8.32 3.07
N PHE A 418 -0.23 7.26 2.67
CA PHE A 418 0.27 6.34 1.63
C PHE A 418 0.19 6.93 0.23
N PHE A 419 -0.84 7.72 -0.05
CA PHE A 419 -1.13 8.22 -1.39
C PHE A 419 -1.10 9.74 -1.41
N ASP A 420 -0.96 10.29 -2.62
CA ASP A 420 -1.11 11.73 -2.82
C ASP A 420 -2.53 12.16 -2.44
N GLU A 421 -2.65 13.12 -1.53
CA GLU A 421 -3.93 13.66 -1.10
C GLU A 421 -3.97 15.17 -1.23
N VAL A 422 -5.15 15.70 -1.55
CA VAL A 422 -5.38 17.13 -1.50
C VAL A 422 -5.18 17.60 -0.07
N LYS A 423 -4.43 18.68 0.13
CA LYS A 423 -4.07 19.20 1.45
C LYS A 423 -5.28 19.40 2.38
N THR A 424 -6.44 19.73 1.84
CA THR A 424 -7.69 19.98 2.58
C THR A 424 -8.37 18.71 3.06
N THR A 425 -8.04 17.53 2.52
CA THR A 425 -8.60 16.23 2.94
C THR A 425 -7.77 15.56 4.02
N VAL A 426 -6.51 15.96 4.18
CA VAL A 426 -5.63 15.44 5.23
C VAL A 426 -6.16 15.88 6.59
N GLU A 427 -6.37 14.92 7.49
CA GLU A 427 -6.78 15.20 8.86
C GLU A 427 -5.66 15.94 9.61
N THR A 428 -5.88 17.22 9.93
CA THR A 428 -4.87 18.04 10.63
C THR A 428 -5.25 18.42 12.06
N ASN A 429 -6.50 18.21 12.47
CA ASN A 429 -7.00 18.64 13.78
C ASN A 429 -6.67 20.11 14.10
N GLY A 430 -6.86 20.99 13.12
CA GLY A 430 -6.59 22.44 13.22
C GLY A 430 -5.12 22.84 13.10
N LYS A 431 -4.20 21.88 12.96
CA LYS A 431 -2.76 22.12 12.80
C LYS A 431 -2.38 22.42 11.36
N THR A 432 -1.16 22.94 11.19
CA THR A 432 -0.56 23.25 9.90
C THR A 432 0.44 22.18 9.47
N ILE A 433 0.39 21.82 8.19
CA ILE A 433 1.30 20.84 7.58
C ILE A 433 2.66 21.47 7.30
N ARG A 434 3.71 20.76 7.72
CA ARG A 434 5.12 21.08 7.46
C ARG A 434 5.80 19.93 6.74
N VAL A 435 6.41 20.20 5.59
CA VAL A 435 7.08 19.18 4.77
C VAL A 435 8.59 19.28 4.90
N PHE A 436 9.26 18.14 4.82
CA PHE A 436 10.72 18.09 4.84
C PHE A 436 11.30 18.74 3.58
N ASN A 437 12.16 19.74 3.75
CA ASN A 437 12.78 20.50 2.67
C ASN A 437 14.08 21.15 3.15
N ILE A 438 14.72 21.90 2.27
CA ILE A 438 15.89 22.73 2.59
C ILE A 438 15.57 24.22 2.45
N ASN A 439 16.07 25.03 3.38
CA ASN A 439 16.08 26.49 3.27
C ASN A 439 17.16 26.90 2.27
N PRO A 440 16.83 27.73 1.25
CA PRO A 440 17.81 28.21 0.29
C PRO A 440 18.88 29.11 0.94
N ASN A 441 18.62 29.69 2.11
CA ASN A 441 19.61 30.46 2.85
C ASN A 441 20.61 29.52 3.53
N THR A 442 21.83 29.46 3.00
CA THR A 442 22.92 28.60 3.49
C THR A 442 23.55 29.08 4.80
N SER A 443 23.26 30.32 5.24
CA SER A 443 23.77 30.89 6.49
C SER A 443 23.04 30.41 7.75
N VAL A 444 21.88 29.75 7.61
CA VAL A 444 21.16 29.19 8.77
C VAL A 444 21.95 28.02 9.38
N ARG A 445 21.85 27.81 10.70
CA ARG A 445 22.59 26.75 11.43
C ARG A 445 22.38 25.39 10.77
N ASN A 446 21.13 24.96 10.58
CA ASN A 446 20.79 23.78 9.80
C ASN A 446 19.74 24.11 8.71
N PRO A 447 20.08 24.07 7.42
CA PRO A 447 19.13 24.42 6.37
C PRO A 447 18.07 23.34 6.12
N LEU A 448 18.27 22.08 6.52
CA LEU A 448 17.28 21.03 6.33
C LEU A 448 16.29 20.98 7.51
N GLY A 449 15.00 20.89 7.23
CA GLY A 449 13.97 20.92 8.27
C GLY A 449 12.55 20.78 7.72
N PHE A 450 11.56 21.00 8.58
CA PHE A 450 10.14 20.88 8.24
C PHE A 450 9.51 22.26 8.01
N TYR A 451 9.39 22.65 6.75
CA TYR A 451 8.96 23.98 6.35
C TYR A 451 7.47 24.04 6.02
N ARG A 452 6.87 25.25 6.12
CA ARG A 452 5.45 25.48 5.82
C ARG A 452 5.10 24.96 4.42
N TYR A 453 4.14 24.05 4.34
CA TYR A 453 3.69 23.55 3.06
C TYR A 453 2.69 24.51 2.41
N ARG A 454 3.09 25.10 1.26
CA ARG A 454 2.28 26.04 0.48
C ARG A 454 1.62 25.42 -0.76
N GLY A 455 1.92 24.15 -1.06
CA GLY A 455 1.28 23.45 -2.17
C GLY A 455 -0.14 22.96 -1.84
N THR A 456 -0.77 22.35 -2.84
CA THR A 456 -2.15 21.86 -2.78
C THR A 456 -2.26 20.36 -2.53
N THR A 457 -1.19 19.59 -2.73
CA THR A 457 -1.22 18.12 -2.70
C THR A 457 -0.07 17.56 -1.86
N VAL A 458 -0.39 17.00 -0.70
CA VAL A 458 0.59 16.33 0.14
C VAL A 458 0.98 15.02 -0.55
N LYS A 459 2.29 14.80 -0.71
CA LYS A 459 2.80 13.62 -1.39
C LYS A 459 2.69 12.38 -0.51
N GLY A 460 2.21 11.29 -1.11
CA GLY A 460 2.17 9.96 -0.50
C GLY A 460 3.58 9.44 -0.21
N ASN A 461 3.67 8.49 0.73
CA ASN A 461 4.90 7.82 1.13
C ASN A 461 6.01 8.75 1.64
N LYS A 462 5.67 9.98 2.02
CA LYS A 462 6.59 10.97 2.59
C LYS A 462 6.12 11.42 3.97
N ALA A 463 7.07 11.60 4.88
CA ALA A 463 6.80 12.09 6.22
C ALA A 463 6.67 13.61 6.25
N PHE A 464 5.79 14.10 7.11
CA PHE A 464 5.51 15.50 7.40
C PHE A 464 5.22 15.70 8.89
N LEU A 465 5.18 16.96 9.34
CA LEU A 465 4.78 17.32 10.70
C LEU A 465 3.46 18.10 10.70
N LEU A 466 2.69 17.93 11.78
CA LEU A 466 1.54 18.76 12.10
C LEU A 466 1.90 19.65 13.30
N VAL A 467 1.87 20.96 13.11
CA VAL A 467 2.24 21.95 14.14
C VAL A 467 1.16 23.02 14.29
N ASP A 468 0.93 23.50 15.51
CA ASP A 468 -0.13 24.47 15.77
C ASP A 468 0.06 25.75 14.94
N ALA A 469 -1.05 26.32 14.44
CA ALA A 469 -1.02 27.47 13.54
C ALA A 469 -0.36 28.71 14.17
N ASN A 470 -0.44 28.83 15.50
CA ASN A 470 0.01 29.97 16.29
C ASN A 470 1.34 29.74 17.00
N THR A 471 2.09 28.68 16.67
CA THR A 471 3.49 28.53 17.10
C THR A 471 4.38 29.53 16.31
N SER A 472 4.08 30.83 16.42
CA SER A 472 4.68 31.95 15.70
C SER A 472 6.14 32.25 16.10
N GLY A 473 6.79 31.36 16.86
CA GLY A 473 8.17 31.53 17.34
C GLY A 473 9.13 30.40 16.99
N ALA A 474 8.67 29.36 16.31
CA ALA A 474 9.51 28.23 15.90
C ALA A 474 9.65 28.28 14.38
N LYS A 475 10.69 28.98 13.92
CA LYS A 475 11.35 28.61 12.68
C LYS A 475 11.71 27.13 12.80
N LEU A 476 10.95 26.24 12.17
CA LEU A 476 11.34 24.84 11.95
C LEU A 476 12.44 24.78 10.89
N ASP A 477 13.48 25.58 11.12
CA ASP A 477 14.61 25.89 10.24
C ASP A 477 15.79 25.01 10.63
N GLY A 478 15.55 23.71 10.70
CA GLY A 478 16.56 22.75 11.13
C GLY A 478 15.99 21.52 11.81
N TYR A 479 16.80 20.47 11.88
CA TYR A 479 16.68 19.40 12.85
C TYR A 479 17.97 19.27 13.66
N ASP A 480 17.88 18.67 14.84
CA ASP A 480 19.05 18.32 15.65
C ASP A 480 19.09 16.80 15.78
N MET A 481 20.18 16.18 15.32
CA MET A 481 20.42 14.75 15.50
C MET A 481 21.23 14.61 16.77
N GLU A 482 20.83 13.72 17.68
CA GLU A 482 21.70 13.41 18.82
C GLU A 482 23.10 13.05 18.32
N ASN A 483 24.10 13.71 18.90
CA ASN A 483 25.51 13.53 18.55
C ASN A 483 25.91 12.07 18.75
N GLU A 484 26.07 11.32 17.66
CA GLU A 484 26.98 10.18 17.68
C GLU A 484 28.41 10.72 17.78
N GLU A 485 28.87 10.86 19.03
CA GLU A 485 30.26 11.07 19.45
C GLU A 485 31.21 11.69 18.40
N THR A 486 30.97 12.93 18.00
CA THR A 486 32.09 13.78 17.58
C THR A 486 32.69 14.40 18.83
N THR A 487 33.74 13.74 19.31
CA THR A 487 34.74 14.24 20.25
C THR A 487 34.99 15.74 20.09
N ALA A 488 35.07 16.40 21.25
CA ALA A 488 35.27 17.82 21.49
C ALA A 488 36.10 18.56 20.42
N GLY A 489 35.41 19.30 19.54
CA GLY A 489 35.98 20.47 18.87
C GLY A 489 35.64 21.69 19.72
N ILE A 490 36.66 22.38 20.23
CA ILE A 490 36.50 23.65 20.94
C ILE A 490 35.75 24.62 20.01
N GLU A 491 34.47 24.86 20.28
CA GLU A 491 33.74 25.92 19.61
C GLU A 491 34.34 27.27 20.01
N GLU A 492 34.64 28.03 18.97
CA GLU A 492 35.06 29.42 19.00
C GLU A 492 34.19 30.22 19.98
N VAL A 493 34.82 30.82 20.98
CA VAL A 493 34.15 31.62 22.01
C VAL A 493 33.37 32.74 21.32
N ALA A 494 32.04 32.65 21.39
CA ALA A 494 31.14 33.74 21.03
C ALA A 494 31.58 35.01 21.78
N THR A 495 32.00 36.03 21.03
CA THR A 495 32.26 37.36 21.58
C THR A 495 30.99 37.88 22.27
N PRO A 496 31.03 38.19 23.58
CA PRO A 496 29.87 38.77 24.24
C PRO A 496 29.63 40.19 23.74
N LYS A 497 28.34 40.50 23.56
CA LYS A 497 27.80 41.81 23.22
C LYS A 497 28.31 42.87 24.21
N THR A 498 28.77 44.00 23.67
CA THR A 498 29.17 45.22 24.40
C THR A 498 28.02 45.78 25.22
N ASN A 499 28.13 45.67 26.55
CA ASN A 499 27.53 46.62 27.48
C ASN A 499 28.60 47.68 27.80
N ASN A 500 28.32 48.94 27.53
CA ASN A 500 29.23 50.08 27.61
C ASN A 500 29.55 50.54 29.06
N GLU A 501 29.92 49.62 29.95
CA GLU A 501 30.50 49.96 31.26
C GLU A 501 31.89 49.31 31.38
N THR A 502 32.92 50.15 31.49
CA THR A 502 34.31 49.67 31.67
C THR A 502 34.47 49.09 33.08
N VAL A 503 34.44 47.76 33.19
CA VAL A 503 34.65 47.04 34.46
C VAL A 503 36.11 46.56 34.57
N TYR A 504 36.74 46.78 35.73
CA TYR A 504 38.11 46.35 36.02
C TYR A 504 38.10 45.10 36.89
N TYR A 505 38.99 44.15 36.58
CA TYR A 505 39.30 43.00 37.44
C TYR A 505 40.79 42.96 37.78
N ASP A 506 41.13 42.49 38.97
CA ASP A 506 42.53 42.18 39.31
C ASP A 506 43.00 40.87 38.64
N LEU A 507 44.29 40.54 38.78
CA LEU A 507 44.86 39.31 38.20
C LEU A 507 44.33 38.01 38.85
N GLN A 508 43.57 38.12 39.93
CA GLN A 508 42.89 37.01 40.59
C GLN A 508 41.42 36.89 40.16
N GLY A 509 40.95 37.73 39.22
CA GLY A 509 39.60 37.69 38.68
C GLY A 509 38.54 38.35 39.56
N ARG A 510 38.94 39.15 40.56
CA ARG A 510 38.01 39.90 41.42
C ARG A 510 37.70 41.27 40.82
N ARG A 511 36.44 41.70 40.87
CA ARG A 511 36.01 43.02 40.37
C ARG A 511 36.58 44.14 41.25
N VAL A 512 37.09 45.20 40.62
CA VAL A 512 37.66 46.38 41.27
C VAL A 512 36.91 47.62 40.80
N GLU A 513 36.27 48.33 41.73
CA GLU A 513 35.43 49.50 41.41
C GLU A 513 36.26 50.77 41.12
N LYS A 514 37.43 50.90 41.76
CA LYS A 514 38.36 52.03 41.59
C LYS A 514 39.78 51.51 41.42
N PRO A 515 40.26 51.28 40.19
CA PRO A 515 41.62 50.82 39.96
C PRO A 515 42.63 51.91 40.32
N ASN A 516 43.67 51.55 41.07
CA ASN A 516 44.84 52.39 41.33
C ASN A 516 45.94 52.05 40.29
N ARG A 517 47.16 52.56 40.47
CA ARG A 517 48.30 52.19 39.61
C ARG A 517 48.56 50.68 39.67
N GLY A 518 48.49 49.99 38.54
CA GLY A 518 48.64 48.53 38.50
C GLY A 518 48.15 47.88 37.21
N ILE A 519 48.23 46.54 37.16
CA ILE A 519 47.78 45.73 36.01
C ILE A 519 46.38 45.18 36.30
N TYR A 520 45.44 45.42 35.39
CA TYR A 520 44.05 44.98 35.49
C TYR A 520 43.59 44.26 34.22
N ILE A 521 42.53 43.47 34.32
CA ILE A 521 41.84 42.87 33.19
C ILE A 521 40.59 43.72 32.89
N VAL A 522 40.52 44.26 31.68
CA VAL A 522 39.39 45.06 31.18
C VAL A 522 38.97 44.47 29.84
N ASN A 523 37.71 44.06 29.70
CA ASN A 523 37.19 43.42 28.48
C ASN A 523 38.09 42.26 27.98
N GLY A 524 38.63 41.46 28.91
CA GLY A 524 39.49 40.32 28.60
C GLY A 524 40.95 40.67 28.22
N LYS A 525 41.36 41.94 28.28
CA LYS A 525 42.73 42.38 27.99
C LYS A 525 43.44 42.90 29.24
N LYS A 526 44.72 42.59 29.39
CA LYS A 526 45.58 43.19 30.43
C LYS A 526 45.85 44.65 30.07
N VAL A 527 45.52 45.55 30.98
CA VAL A 527 45.70 47.01 30.86
C VAL A 527 46.51 47.50 32.05
N ILE A 528 47.49 48.37 31.81
CA ILE A 528 48.28 49.02 32.86
C ILE A 528 47.65 50.38 33.14
N ILE A 529 47.15 50.57 34.36
CA ILE A 529 46.72 51.87 34.87
C ILE A 529 47.96 52.55 35.48
N LYS A 530 48.31 53.72 34.93
CA LYS A 530 49.51 54.49 35.30
C LYS A 530 49.25 55.58 36.31
#